data_AF-A0A7E5A0Q5-F1
#
_entry.id   AF-A0A7E5A0Q5-F1
#
_cell.length_a   1.000
_cell.length_b   1.000
_cell.length_c   1.000
_cell.angle_alpha   90.00
_cell.angle_beta   90.00
_cell.angle_gamma   90.00
#
_symmetry.space_group_name_H-M   'P 1'
#
loop_
_entity.id
_entity.type
_entity.pdbx_description
1 polymer ?
#
loop_
_entity_poly.entity_id
_entity_poly.type
_entity_poly.pdbx_seq_one_letter_code
_entity_poly.pdbx_strand_id
1 'polypeptide(L)'
;MGMSTVLSTTSSGISLTSATLGDSQASVSIDLDRQLYEPGQVLKGTTTISSEYPIPCNRILVRVLGRFLTRTTHKGVPYTAEKILFEQKTVLYASNCVEDEVKKYPDANVSHVPDYDDWKVPFADARPKSIPTLTRCNSFHGLEKGKHSRNFEFLLPTEGLVTSFTSRYCISSVRYEVAVEILQKDAIIQREKINFPMVVPKAIPRGPNVASQNCSRITVGKNSQIQVVLVLYKTVYLPTEKIEASISISNGWKHSLKFVHFNISQRTTAKASQAAFPSSPKKTFIADHDHTGVGLPPPILKICPGSTYTFSPELYIPGLIPGHEVGDLFKVEYCVQAQVGRDSTIILGTCRLPLTIGTHYVEPIKEEVLVDLSTPPHTPCSTISSNPFDRYNPFNVPWTSQST
;
A
#
# COMPACT_ATOMS: atom_id res chain seq x y z
N MET A 1 -11.44 -18.38 30.50
CA MET A 1 -12.55 -17.42 30.63
C MET A 1 -12.35 -16.36 29.56
N GLY A 2 -12.97 -16.56 28.40
CA GLY A 2 -12.82 -15.67 27.25
C GLY A 2 -14.06 -14.80 27.11
N MET A 3 -13.88 -13.48 27.25
CA MET A 3 -14.87 -12.52 26.79
C MET A 3 -14.57 -12.22 25.33
N SER A 4 -15.47 -12.68 24.46
CA SER A 4 -15.54 -12.31 23.05
C SER A 4 -16.23 -10.95 22.96
N THR A 5 -15.50 -9.91 22.58
CA THR A 5 -16.08 -8.58 22.35
C THR A 5 -16.51 -8.51 20.90
N VAL A 6 -17.82 -8.66 20.68
CA VAL A 6 -18.49 -8.40 19.40
C VAL A 6 -18.50 -6.89 19.17
N LEU A 7 -17.81 -6.43 18.13
CA LEU A 7 -17.92 -5.05 17.65
C LEU A 7 -19.22 -4.91 16.84
N SER A 8 -20.27 -4.41 17.48
CA SER A 8 -21.47 -3.90 16.81
C SER A 8 -21.14 -2.51 16.25
N THR A 9 -21.13 -2.35 14.93
CA THR A 9 -20.95 -1.05 14.27
C THR A 9 -22.27 -0.29 14.21
N THR A 10 -22.49 0.61 15.16
CA THR A 10 -23.42 1.73 15.00
C THR A 10 -22.73 2.83 14.20
N SER A 11 -23.41 3.33 13.17
CA SER A 11 -22.92 4.41 12.30
C SER A 11 -22.97 5.76 13.02
N SER A 12 -21.93 6.08 13.77
CA SER A 12 -21.65 7.44 14.21
C SER A 12 -20.64 8.06 13.24
N GLY A 13 -21.04 9.15 12.57
CA GLY A 13 -20.14 9.97 11.77
C GLY A 13 -18.97 10.44 12.63
N ILE A 14 -17.74 10.15 12.20
CA ILE A 14 -16.54 10.56 12.93
C ILE A 14 -16.20 11.97 12.47
N SER A 15 -16.51 12.96 13.31
CA SER A 15 -15.99 14.32 13.18
C SER A 15 -14.57 14.36 13.76
N LEU A 16 -13.55 14.39 12.91
CA LEU A 16 -12.16 14.61 13.31
C LEU A 16 -11.87 16.12 13.27
N THR A 17 -11.91 16.78 14.42
CA THR A 17 -11.51 18.19 14.54
C THR A 17 -10.00 18.29 14.71
N SER A 18 -9.32 18.98 13.79
CA SER A 18 -7.91 19.34 13.96
C SER A 18 -7.82 20.72 14.65
N ALA A 19 -6.93 20.87 15.62
CA ALA A 19 -6.76 22.12 16.36
C ALA A 19 -5.86 23.08 15.56
N THR A 20 -6.42 24.18 15.08
CA THR A 20 -5.66 25.30 14.50
C THR A 20 -5.29 26.32 15.57
N LEU A 21 -3.99 26.63 15.63
CA LEU A 21 -3.41 27.69 16.47
C LEU A 21 -3.42 29.00 15.65
N GLY A 22 -4.14 30.00 16.13
CA GLY A 22 -4.32 31.32 15.50
C GLY A 22 -5.81 31.62 15.33
N ASP A 23 -6.22 32.87 15.58
CA ASP A 23 -7.60 33.38 15.47
C ASP A 23 -8.13 33.24 14.03
N SER A 24 -8.39 32.01 13.58
CA SER A 24 -9.02 31.75 12.30
C SER A 24 -10.45 32.23 12.38
N GLN A 25 -10.80 33.22 11.55
CA GLN A 25 -12.16 33.78 11.49
C GLN A 25 -13.23 32.73 11.19
N ALA A 26 -12.88 31.54 10.67
CA ALA A 26 -13.81 30.47 10.37
C ALA A 26 -13.26 29.10 10.80
N SER A 27 -14.13 28.25 11.33
CA SER A 27 -13.87 26.83 11.50
C SER A 27 -14.38 26.06 10.29
N VAL A 28 -13.62 25.07 9.84
CA VAL A 28 -13.96 24.20 8.71
C VAL A 28 -13.89 22.76 9.21
N SER A 29 -14.94 21.98 8.99
CA SER A 29 -14.95 20.53 9.24
C SER A 29 -15.28 19.77 7.95
N ILE A 30 -14.74 18.56 7.85
CA ILE A 30 -14.96 17.64 6.74
C ILE A 30 -15.45 16.33 7.35
N ASP A 31 -16.66 15.93 6.98
CA ASP A 31 -17.29 14.69 7.42
C ASP A 31 -17.45 13.77 6.21
N LEU A 32 -16.90 12.56 6.29
CA LEU A 32 -17.04 11.54 5.23
C LEU A 32 -18.16 10.56 5.56
N ASP A 33 -18.80 10.03 4.53
CA ASP A 33 -19.88 9.05 4.69
C ASP A 33 -19.38 7.67 5.14
N ARG A 34 -18.09 7.37 4.92
CA ARG A 34 -17.45 6.09 5.26
C ARG A 34 -16.11 6.30 5.92
N GLN A 35 -15.72 5.29 6.69
CA GLN A 35 -14.40 5.22 7.32
C GLN A 35 -13.35 4.59 6.41
N LEU A 36 -13.74 3.89 5.34
CA LEU A 36 -12.89 3.12 4.45
C LEU A 36 -13.45 3.19 3.02
N TYR A 37 -12.56 3.33 2.05
CA TYR A 37 -12.91 3.33 0.63
C TYR A 37 -12.10 2.29 -0.15
N GLU A 38 -12.69 1.86 -1.26
CA GLU A 38 -12.08 0.99 -2.27
C GLU A 38 -12.07 1.68 -3.63
N PRO A 39 -11.20 1.27 -4.57
CA PRO A 39 -11.21 1.76 -5.94
C PRO A 39 -12.59 1.62 -6.61
N GLY A 40 -12.96 2.60 -7.44
CA GLY A 40 -14.27 2.64 -8.12
C GLY A 40 -15.45 3.09 -7.25
N GLN A 41 -15.28 3.23 -5.93
CA GLN A 41 -16.35 3.75 -5.08
C GLN A 41 -16.51 5.28 -5.21
N VAL A 42 -17.70 5.77 -4.88
CA VAL A 42 -17.94 7.21 -4.76
C VAL A 42 -17.59 7.65 -3.35
N LEU A 43 -16.60 8.53 -3.23
CA LEU A 43 -16.27 9.22 -2.00
C LEU A 43 -17.26 10.36 -1.80
N LYS A 44 -18.09 10.28 -0.75
CA LYS A 44 -19.06 11.32 -0.40
C LYS A 44 -18.70 11.97 0.92
N GLY A 45 -18.94 13.26 1.03
CA GLY A 45 -18.79 13.95 2.29
C GLY A 45 -19.52 15.28 2.33
N THR A 46 -19.52 15.87 3.52
CA THR A 46 -20.06 17.18 3.79
C THR A 46 -18.95 18.06 4.34
N THR A 47 -18.79 19.24 3.77
CA THR A 47 -17.98 20.31 4.32
C THR A 47 -18.88 21.25 5.10
N THR A 48 -18.52 21.56 6.34
CA THR A 48 -19.21 22.53 7.17
C THR A 48 -18.26 23.67 7.52
N ILE A 49 -18.64 24.90 7.17
CA ILE A 49 -17.89 26.12 7.44
C ILE A 49 -18.72 26.95 8.42
N SER A 50 -18.15 27.27 9.58
CA SER A 50 -18.82 28.08 10.59
C SER A 50 -17.98 29.31 10.92
N SER A 51 -18.58 30.48 10.90
CA SER A 51 -17.91 31.73 11.26
C SER A 51 -18.85 32.69 11.97
N GLU A 52 -18.31 33.42 12.95
CA GLU A 52 -19.02 34.52 13.62
C GLU A 52 -19.07 35.78 12.75
N TYR A 53 -18.21 35.86 11.73
CA TYR A 53 -18.07 37.00 10.83
C TYR A 53 -18.32 36.58 9.37
N PRO A 54 -18.68 37.51 8.49
CA PRO A 54 -18.68 37.23 7.06
C PRO A 54 -17.27 36.88 6.57
N ILE A 55 -17.13 35.80 5.80
CA ILE A 55 -15.85 35.33 5.25
C ILE A 55 -15.71 35.86 3.81
N PRO A 56 -14.79 36.78 3.52
CA PRO A 56 -14.61 37.30 2.18
C PRO A 56 -13.92 36.26 1.30
N CYS A 57 -14.69 35.46 0.56
CA CYS A 57 -14.18 34.44 -0.34
C CYS A 57 -14.88 34.48 -1.70
N ASN A 58 -14.13 34.18 -2.77
CA ASN A 58 -14.71 34.04 -4.10
C ASN A 58 -14.82 32.58 -4.55
N ARG A 59 -14.11 31.65 -3.90
CA ARG A 59 -14.16 30.23 -4.26
C ARG A 59 -13.98 29.32 -3.05
N ILE A 60 -14.72 28.22 -3.00
CA ILE A 60 -14.49 27.11 -2.08
C ILE A 60 -14.22 25.88 -2.93
N LEU A 61 -13.01 25.35 -2.81
CA LEU A 61 -12.52 24.20 -3.56
C LEU A 61 -12.44 23.00 -2.62
N VAL A 62 -12.94 21.86 -3.08
CA VAL A 62 -12.63 20.57 -2.45
C VAL A 62 -11.73 19.78 -3.36
N ARG A 63 -10.72 19.18 -2.78
CA ARG A 63 -9.70 18.41 -3.47
C ARG A 63 -9.53 17.06 -2.82
N VAL A 64 -9.55 16.01 -3.64
CA VAL A 64 -9.19 14.66 -3.22
C VAL A 64 -7.85 14.30 -3.83
N LEU A 65 -6.96 13.74 -3.02
CA LEU A 65 -5.56 13.58 -3.38
C LEU A 65 -4.95 12.31 -2.80
N GLY A 66 -4.41 11.47 -3.67
CA GLY A 66 -3.60 10.31 -3.30
C GLY A 66 -2.13 10.57 -3.53
N ARG A 67 -1.30 10.31 -2.53
CA ARG A 67 0.14 10.60 -2.54
C ARG A 67 0.94 9.42 -2.05
N PHE A 68 2.04 9.17 -2.75
CA PHE A 68 3.16 8.40 -2.25
C PHE A 68 4.25 9.37 -1.78
N LEU A 69 4.62 9.26 -0.50
CA LEU A 69 5.62 10.12 0.15
C LEU A 69 6.80 9.26 0.56
N THR A 70 8.02 9.73 0.32
CA THR A 70 9.26 9.11 0.80
C THR A 70 10.12 10.15 1.51
N ARG A 71 10.47 9.89 2.77
CA ARG A 71 11.22 10.81 3.63
C ARG A 71 12.61 10.26 3.88
N THR A 72 13.63 11.00 3.49
CA THR A 72 15.04 10.63 3.71
C THR A 72 15.79 11.75 4.38
N THR A 73 17.00 11.48 4.85
CA THR A 73 17.93 12.51 5.32
C THR A 73 19.20 12.45 4.51
N HIS A 74 19.70 13.61 4.08
CA HIS A 74 20.99 13.72 3.41
C HIS A 74 21.79 14.84 4.07
N LYS A 75 22.96 14.49 4.61
CA LYS A 75 23.80 15.39 5.42
C LYS A 75 23.02 16.05 6.57
N GLY A 76 22.13 15.30 7.22
CA GLY A 76 21.31 15.78 8.33
C GLY A 76 20.07 16.60 7.92
N VAL A 77 19.94 17.00 6.65
CA VAL A 77 18.78 17.73 6.15
C VAL A 77 17.69 16.75 5.72
N PRO A 78 16.43 16.89 6.18
CA PRO A 78 15.32 16.05 5.75
C PRO A 78 14.87 16.41 4.33
N TYR A 79 14.65 15.41 3.50
CA TYR A 79 14.11 15.51 2.14
C TYR A 79 12.84 14.69 2.05
N THR A 80 11.80 15.27 1.46
CA THR A 80 10.56 14.55 1.13
C THR A 80 10.39 14.53 -0.38
N ALA A 81 10.38 13.33 -0.95
CA ALA A 81 9.94 13.12 -2.33
C ALA A 81 8.46 12.75 -2.33
N GLU A 82 7.71 13.33 -3.25
CA GLU A 82 6.28 13.12 -3.41
C GLU A 82 5.97 12.68 -4.83
N LYS A 83 5.15 11.63 -4.96
CA LYS A 83 4.53 11.23 -6.22
C LYS A 83 3.02 11.31 -6.05
N ILE A 84 2.36 12.08 -6.89
CA ILE A 84 0.90 12.10 -6.96
C ILE A 84 0.43 10.81 -7.63
N LEU A 85 -0.43 10.07 -6.94
CA LEU A 85 -1.06 8.86 -7.46
C LEU A 85 -2.33 9.21 -8.23
N PHE A 86 -3.13 10.13 -7.69
CA PHE A 86 -4.28 10.74 -8.37
C PHE A 86 -4.64 12.08 -7.69
N GLU A 87 -5.28 12.97 -8.44
CA GLU A 87 -5.82 14.23 -7.92
C GLU A 87 -7.15 14.54 -8.63
N GLN A 88 -8.17 14.89 -7.86
CA GLN A 88 -9.45 15.40 -8.37
C GLN A 88 -9.85 16.65 -7.58
N LYS A 89 -10.56 17.58 -8.22
CA LYS A 89 -10.98 18.85 -7.62
C LYS A 89 -12.42 19.16 -8.04
N THR A 90 -13.19 19.75 -7.13
CA THR A 90 -14.52 20.30 -7.42
C THR A 90 -14.71 21.63 -6.71
N VAL A 91 -15.50 22.52 -7.30
CA VAL A 91 -15.81 23.83 -6.73
C VAL A 91 -17.18 23.76 -6.07
N LEU A 92 -17.24 23.94 -4.76
CA LEU A 92 -18.50 23.92 -3.99
C LEU A 92 -19.18 25.29 -3.94
N TYR A 93 -18.42 26.35 -4.17
CA TYR A 93 -18.90 27.72 -4.21
C TYR A 93 -17.99 28.52 -5.13
N ALA A 94 -18.59 29.31 -6.01
CA ALA A 94 -17.94 30.34 -6.79
C ALA A 94 -18.82 31.59 -6.75
N SER A 95 -18.24 32.75 -6.46
CA SER A 95 -18.96 34.01 -6.61
C SER A 95 -18.97 34.42 -8.08
N ASN A 96 -20.14 34.78 -8.61
CA ASN A 96 -20.34 35.12 -10.03
C ASN A 96 -19.56 36.37 -10.49
N CYS A 97 -18.98 37.13 -9.56
CA CYS A 97 -18.33 38.42 -9.84
C CYS A 97 -16.94 38.30 -10.50
N VAL A 98 -16.40 37.08 -10.62
CA VAL A 98 -15.11 36.86 -11.28
C VAL A 98 -15.25 36.83 -12.81
N GLU A 99 -16.40 36.42 -13.36
CA GLU A 99 -16.59 36.35 -14.82
C GLU A 99 -16.61 37.74 -15.48
N ASP A 100 -17.06 38.78 -14.77
CA ASP A 100 -17.15 40.13 -15.31
C ASP A 100 -15.79 40.85 -15.36
N GLU A 101 -14.81 40.47 -14.55
CA GLU A 101 -13.44 41.01 -14.64
C GLU A 101 -12.64 40.36 -15.76
N VAL A 102 -12.84 39.07 -16.04
CA VAL A 102 -12.17 38.36 -17.15
C VAL A 102 -12.71 38.83 -18.50
N LYS A 103 -14.01 39.14 -18.61
CA LYS A 103 -14.60 39.73 -19.82
C LYS A 103 -14.17 41.17 -20.11
N LYS A 104 -13.54 41.87 -19.15
CA LYS A 104 -13.01 43.23 -19.35
C LYS A 104 -11.62 43.26 -19.98
N TYR A 105 -10.96 42.11 -20.11
CA TYR A 105 -9.71 41.94 -20.87
C TYR A 105 -9.79 40.71 -21.79
N PRO A 106 -10.65 40.72 -22.82
CA PRO A 106 -10.47 39.79 -23.91
C PRO A 106 -9.22 40.26 -24.68
N ASP A 107 -8.31 39.34 -24.97
CA ASP A 107 -7.15 39.55 -25.86
C ASP A 107 -5.98 40.38 -25.31
N ALA A 108 -5.27 39.82 -24.33
CA ALA A 108 -3.81 39.82 -24.41
C ALA A 108 -3.37 38.48 -25.00
N ASN A 109 -3.17 38.46 -26.32
CA ASN A 109 -2.51 37.37 -27.03
C ASN A 109 -1.14 37.09 -26.38
N VAL A 110 -1.07 36.06 -25.53
CA VAL A 110 0.20 35.46 -25.11
C VAL A 110 0.47 34.26 -26.01
N SER A 111 0.78 34.55 -27.27
CA SER A 111 1.50 33.63 -28.15
C SER A 111 2.98 34.01 -28.11
N HIS A 112 3.64 33.70 -27.00
CA HIS A 112 5.09 33.48 -26.93
C HIS A 112 5.42 32.92 -25.55
N VAL A 113 5.66 31.62 -25.49
CA VAL A 113 6.40 31.00 -24.38
C VAL A 113 7.88 31.33 -24.66
N PRO A 114 8.57 32.12 -23.83
CA PRO A 114 10.02 32.26 -23.95
C PRO A 114 10.67 30.97 -23.46
N ASP A 115 11.65 30.50 -24.23
CA ASP A 115 12.49 29.36 -23.91
C ASP A 115 13.24 29.59 -22.59
N TYR A 116 13.34 28.56 -21.76
CA TYR A 116 13.51 28.66 -20.30
C TYR A 116 14.97 28.72 -19.80
N ASP A 117 15.91 29.24 -20.60
CA ASP A 117 17.36 29.04 -20.34
C ASP A 117 18.22 30.30 -20.18
N ASP A 118 17.66 31.51 -20.02
CA ASP A 118 18.50 32.71 -19.85
C ASP A 118 18.03 33.66 -18.73
N TRP A 119 18.56 33.47 -17.51
CA TRP A 119 18.37 34.38 -16.38
C TRP A 119 19.62 35.19 -16.08
N LYS A 120 19.82 36.29 -16.82
CA LYS A 120 20.50 37.50 -16.31
C LYS A 120 19.92 38.75 -16.97
N VAL A 121 18.89 39.34 -16.35
CA VAL A 121 18.51 40.73 -16.64
C VAL A 121 18.44 41.51 -15.31
N PRO A 122 19.09 42.69 -15.19
CA PRO A 122 19.02 43.49 -13.99
C PRO A 122 17.63 44.09 -13.82
N PHE A 123 17.07 43.98 -12.61
CA PHE A 123 15.88 44.73 -12.19
C PHE A 123 16.21 46.23 -12.19
N ALA A 124 15.74 46.95 -13.21
CA ALA A 124 15.72 48.40 -13.24
C ALA A 124 14.26 48.89 -13.31
N ASP A 125 13.82 49.50 -12.21
CA ASP A 125 12.80 50.54 -12.08
C ASP A 125 11.70 50.64 -13.14
N ALA A 126 10.82 49.65 -13.18
CA ALA A 126 9.47 49.84 -13.72
C ALA A 126 8.51 50.19 -12.57
N ARG A 127 8.31 51.50 -12.34
CA ARG A 127 7.22 51.94 -11.44
C ARG A 127 5.89 51.45 -12.02
N PRO A 128 5.06 50.73 -11.25
CA PRO A 128 3.74 50.32 -11.72
C PRO A 128 2.91 51.58 -12.01
N LYS A 129 2.51 51.75 -13.29
CA LYS A 129 1.50 52.73 -13.67
C LYS A 129 0.24 52.45 -12.85
N SER A 130 -0.29 53.49 -12.22
CA SER A 130 -1.46 53.51 -11.35
C SER A 130 -2.50 52.46 -11.73
N ILE A 131 -2.73 51.50 -10.83
CA ILE A 131 -3.82 50.54 -10.89
C ILE A 131 -5.12 51.35 -10.99
N PRO A 132 -5.98 51.12 -12.01
CA PRO A 132 -7.24 51.84 -12.11
C PRO A 132 -8.08 51.56 -10.87
N THR A 133 -8.51 52.64 -10.21
CA THR A 133 -9.34 52.62 -9.01
C THR A 133 -10.61 51.81 -9.30
N LEU A 134 -10.66 50.58 -8.80
CA LEU A 134 -11.82 49.69 -8.92
C LEU A 134 -13.05 50.44 -8.39
N THR A 135 -14.04 50.61 -9.25
CA THR A 135 -15.37 51.08 -8.88
C THR A 135 -15.90 50.15 -7.79
N ARG A 136 -16.15 50.69 -6.59
CA ARG A 136 -16.70 49.95 -5.44
C ARG A 136 -18.01 49.25 -5.84
N CYS A 137 -17.96 47.95 -6.12
CA CYS A 137 -19.12 47.09 -5.92
C CYS A 137 -19.33 46.98 -4.41
N ASN A 138 -20.38 47.63 -3.90
CA ASN A 138 -20.71 47.69 -2.47
C ASN A 138 -21.37 46.40 -1.94
N SER A 139 -21.52 45.35 -2.74
CA SER A 139 -22.01 44.05 -2.29
C SER A 139 -20.85 43.22 -1.75
N PHE A 140 -20.94 42.79 -0.49
CA PHE A 140 -20.04 41.80 0.07
C PHE A 140 -20.03 40.53 -0.80
N HIS A 141 -18.85 40.03 -1.11
CA HIS A 141 -18.65 38.79 -1.87
C HIS A 141 -17.98 37.77 -0.97
N GLY A 142 -18.75 36.76 -0.55
CA GLY A 142 -18.29 35.80 0.43
C GLY A 142 -19.39 34.94 1.01
N LEU A 143 -19.03 34.20 2.06
CA LEU A 143 -19.99 33.53 2.92
C LEU A 143 -20.45 34.50 4.01
N GLU A 144 -21.76 34.63 4.19
CA GLU A 144 -22.32 35.37 5.32
C GLU A 144 -21.90 34.74 6.66
N LYS A 145 -22.06 35.49 7.76
CA LYS A 145 -21.87 34.91 9.10
C LYS A 145 -22.83 33.72 9.32
N GLY A 146 -22.40 32.73 10.09
CA GLY A 146 -23.18 31.54 10.41
C GLY A 146 -22.54 30.25 9.90
N LYS A 147 -23.38 29.22 9.74
CA LYS A 147 -22.98 27.86 9.38
C LYS A 147 -23.43 27.51 7.96
N HIS A 148 -22.47 27.13 7.13
CA HIS A 148 -22.68 26.76 5.73
C HIS A 148 -22.24 25.32 5.52
N SER A 149 -23.17 24.45 5.10
CA SER A 149 -22.85 23.06 4.79
C SER A 149 -23.05 22.78 3.31
N ARG A 150 -22.09 22.08 2.71
CA ARG A 150 -22.08 21.72 1.29
C ARG A 150 -21.63 20.27 1.14
N ASN A 151 -22.36 19.51 0.33
CA ASN A 151 -21.98 18.13 0.02
C ASN A 151 -21.01 18.11 -1.17
N PHE A 152 -20.13 17.13 -1.19
CA PHE A 152 -19.23 16.85 -2.30
C PHE A 152 -19.20 15.35 -2.60
N GLU A 153 -18.95 15.02 -3.85
CA GLU A 153 -18.81 13.64 -4.31
C GLU A 153 -17.65 13.52 -5.32
N PHE A 154 -16.89 12.45 -5.22
CA PHE A 154 -15.79 12.12 -6.14
C PHE A 154 -15.85 10.65 -6.50
N LEU A 155 -15.79 10.33 -7.79
CA LEU A 155 -15.64 8.94 -8.24
C LEU A 155 -14.16 8.55 -8.17
N LEU A 156 -13.82 7.64 -7.25
CA LEU A 156 -12.45 7.16 -7.10
C LEU A 156 -12.07 6.32 -8.34
N PRO A 157 -10.85 6.50 -8.89
CA PRO A 157 -10.37 5.66 -9.98
C PRO A 157 -10.47 4.17 -9.63
N THR A 158 -10.82 3.34 -10.62
CA THR A 158 -10.82 1.88 -10.49
C THR A 158 -9.40 1.31 -10.51
N GLU A 159 -8.45 2.02 -11.11
CA GLU A 159 -7.06 1.61 -11.30
C GLU A 159 -6.08 2.70 -10.85
N GLY A 160 -4.81 2.32 -10.70
CA GLY A 160 -3.72 3.25 -10.31
C GLY A 160 -3.68 3.63 -8.83
N LEU A 161 -4.69 3.23 -8.06
CA LEU A 161 -4.72 3.36 -6.60
C LEU A 161 -4.00 2.18 -5.93
N VAL A 162 -3.46 2.43 -4.73
CA VAL A 162 -2.79 1.44 -3.87
C VAL A 162 -3.30 1.53 -2.43
N THR A 163 -3.20 0.45 -1.67
CA THR A 163 -3.65 0.44 -0.26
C THR A 163 -2.90 1.46 0.58
N SER A 164 -3.62 2.21 1.41
CA SER A 164 -3.04 3.17 2.37
C SER A 164 -2.00 2.47 3.24
N PHE A 165 -0.84 3.11 3.41
CA PHE A 165 0.26 2.55 4.17
C PHE A 165 0.99 3.63 4.96
N THR A 166 1.19 3.39 6.24
CA THR A 166 2.08 4.20 7.08
C THR A 166 2.71 3.29 8.13
N SER A 167 4.03 3.35 8.25
CA SER A 167 4.77 2.60 9.27
C SER A 167 5.89 3.48 9.83
N ARG A 168 6.13 3.39 11.14
CA ARG A 168 7.26 4.08 11.79
C ARG A 168 8.63 3.50 11.39
N TYR A 169 8.64 2.29 10.83
CA TYR A 169 9.84 1.58 10.40
C TYR A 169 10.13 1.76 8.91
N CYS A 170 9.22 2.41 8.18
CA CYS A 170 9.37 2.65 6.76
C CYS A 170 9.53 4.14 6.50
N ILE A 171 10.45 4.48 5.60
CA ILE A 171 10.65 5.86 5.15
C ILE A 171 9.54 6.34 4.20
N SER A 172 8.71 5.42 3.71
CA SER A 172 7.68 5.69 2.72
C SER A 172 6.28 5.48 3.28
N SER A 173 5.32 6.23 2.74
CA SER A 173 3.90 6.13 3.08
C SER A 173 3.02 6.42 1.87
N VAL A 174 1.86 5.77 1.85
CA VAL A 174 0.78 6.00 0.90
C VAL A 174 -0.38 6.61 1.67
N ARG A 175 -0.82 7.82 1.28
CA ARG A 175 -1.86 8.58 1.97
C ARG A 175 -2.88 9.13 1.00
N TYR A 176 -4.12 9.17 1.45
CA TYR A 176 -5.26 9.74 0.74
C TYR A 176 -5.85 10.83 1.63
N GLU A 177 -6.04 12.02 1.07
CA GLU A 177 -6.59 13.17 1.80
C GLU A 177 -7.71 13.84 1.03
N VAL A 178 -8.68 14.37 1.77
CA VAL A 178 -9.62 15.38 1.30
C VAL A 178 -9.18 16.71 1.90
N ALA A 179 -9.04 17.73 1.06
CA ALA A 179 -8.72 19.08 1.48
C ALA A 179 -9.81 20.05 1.02
N VAL A 180 -10.28 20.89 1.93
CA VAL A 180 -11.14 22.03 1.64
C VAL A 180 -10.27 23.28 1.67
N GLU A 181 -10.29 24.04 0.60
CA GLU A 181 -9.54 25.29 0.44
C GLU A 181 -10.55 26.43 0.21
N ILE A 182 -10.58 27.41 1.11
CA ILE A 182 -11.35 28.65 0.95
C ILE A 182 -10.41 29.70 0.35
N LEU A 183 -10.79 30.26 -0.80
CA LEU A 183 -9.94 31.17 -1.55
C LEU A 183 -10.56 32.57 -1.64
N GLN A 184 -9.68 33.57 -1.62
CA GLN A 184 -9.96 34.97 -1.93
C GLN A 184 -8.96 35.45 -2.98
N LYS A 185 -9.43 35.75 -4.21
CA LYS A 185 -8.57 36.14 -5.34
C LYS A 185 -7.41 35.16 -5.56
N ASP A 186 -7.74 33.87 -5.56
CA ASP A 186 -6.81 32.73 -5.67
C ASP A 186 -5.80 32.53 -4.52
N ALA A 187 -5.76 33.43 -3.52
CA ALA A 187 -5.04 33.18 -2.28
C ALA A 187 -5.87 32.27 -1.36
N ILE A 188 -5.25 31.20 -0.84
CA ILE A 188 -5.87 30.33 0.16
C ILE A 188 -5.90 31.08 1.49
N ILE A 189 -7.10 31.44 1.97
CA ILE A 189 -7.29 32.12 3.26
C ILE A 189 -7.55 31.14 4.40
N GLN A 190 -8.11 29.97 4.10
CA GLN A 190 -8.33 28.89 5.07
C GLN A 190 -8.21 27.55 4.37
N ARG A 191 -7.62 26.57 5.05
CA ARG A 191 -7.50 25.20 4.54
C ARG A 191 -7.70 24.20 5.66
N GLU A 192 -8.57 23.22 5.43
CA GLU A 192 -8.71 22.06 6.30
C GLU A 192 -8.44 20.79 5.50
N LYS A 193 -7.90 19.76 6.16
CA LYS A 193 -7.65 18.46 5.54
C LYS A 193 -7.91 17.31 6.48
N ILE A 194 -8.44 16.22 5.94
CA ILE A 194 -8.57 14.94 6.64
C ILE A 194 -7.94 13.83 5.81
N ASN A 195 -7.38 12.83 6.47
CA ASN A 195 -6.93 11.61 5.79
C ASN A 195 -8.05 10.56 5.83
N PHE A 196 -8.16 9.76 4.79
CA PHE A 196 -9.02 8.58 4.78
C PHE A 196 -8.23 7.35 4.33
N PRO A 197 -8.56 6.15 4.85
CA PRO A 197 -7.91 4.93 4.42
C PRO A 197 -8.53 4.41 3.11
N MET A 198 -7.65 4.01 2.20
CA MET A 198 -7.96 3.28 0.97
C MET A 198 -7.50 1.84 1.16
N VAL A 199 -8.33 0.86 0.83
CA VAL A 199 -7.90 -0.54 0.70
C VAL A 199 -8.18 -0.98 -0.72
N VAL A 200 -7.12 -1.40 -1.41
CA VAL A 200 -7.25 -2.02 -2.72
C VAL A 200 -7.46 -3.51 -2.48
N PRO A 201 -8.66 -4.06 -2.82
CA PRO A 201 -8.93 -5.46 -2.62
C PRO A 201 -7.94 -6.31 -3.41
N LYS A 202 -7.47 -7.39 -2.78
CA LYS A 202 -6.62 -8.39 -3.42
C LYS A 202 -7.37 -9.72 -3.41
N ALA A 203 -8.00 -10.01 -4.54
CA ALA A 203 -8.66 -11.27 -4.79
C ALA A 203 -7.65 -12.43 -4.78
N ILE A 204 -8.02 -13.51 -4.10
CA ILE A 204 -7.25 -14.75 -4.09
C ILE A 204 -8.06 -15.84 -4.79
N PRO A 205 -7.56 -16.46 -5.86
CA PRO A 205 -8.26 -17.58 -6.49
C PRO A 205 -8.37 -18.75 -5.50
N ARG A 206 -9.56 -19.35 -5.41
CA ARG A 206 -9.76 -20.65 -4.75
C ARG A 206 -9.12 -21.73 -5.62
N GLY A 207 -7.83 -21.94 -5.41
CA GLY A 207 -7.05 -22.98 -6.06
C GLY A 207 -6.59 -24.05 -5.08
N PRO A 208 -6.04 -25.16 -5.58
CA PRO A 208 -5.34 -26.11 -4.72
C PRO A 208 -4.24 -25.38 -3.96
N ASN A 209 -4.20 -25.57 -2.64
CA ASN A 209 -3.14 -24.99 -1.82
C ASN A 209 -1.80 -25.56 -2.28
N VAL A 210 -0.91 -24.71 -2.78
CA VAL A 210 0.46 -25.11 -3.10
C VAL A 210 1.24 -25.13 -1.79
N ALA A 211 1.56 -26.34 -1.32
CA ALA A 211 2.46 -26.50 -0.20
C ALA A 211 3.83 -25.91 -0.56
N SER A 212 4.42 -25.17 0.37
CA SER A 212 5.73 -24.57 0.20
C SER A 212 6.63 -25.00 1.33
N GLN A 213 7.90 -25.28 1.00
CA GLN A 213 8.89 -25.73 1.97
C GLN A 213 10.19 -24.95 1.78
N ASN A 214 10.83 -24.60 2.89
CA ASN A 214 12.20 -24.12 2.90
C ASN A 214 13.00 -24.88 3.95
N CYS A 215 14.24 -25.22 3.60
CA CYS A 215 15.19 -25.85 4.49
C CYS A 215 16.42 -24.94 4.61
N SER A 216 16.63 -24.36 5.78
CA SER A 216 17.79 -23.52 6.07
C SER A 216 18.78 -24.27 6.95
N ARG A 217 20.05 -24.29 6.52
CA ARG A 217 21.17 -24.80 7.33
C ARG A 217 21.93 -23.61 7.90
N ILE A 218 22.00 -23.52 9.23
CA ILE A 218 22.64 -22.45 9.97
C ILE A 218 23.93 -23.01 10.55
N THR A 219 25.07 -22.56 10.03
CA THR A 219 26.40 -22.97 10.50
C THR A 219 26.74 -22.23 11.79
N VAL A 220 27.04 -22.96 12.87
CA VAL A 220 27.38 -22.39 14.18
C VAL A 220 28.78 -22.87 14.60
N GLY A 221 29.81 -22.21 14.08
CA GLY A 221 31.21 -22.57 14.33
C GLY A 221 31.75 -23.64 13.36
N LYS A 222 32.95 -24.16 13.65
CA LYS A 222 33.62 -25.19 12.84
C LYS A 222 32.96 -26.55 13.12
N ASN A 223 32.15 -27.05 12.19
CA ASN A 223 31.51 -28.39 12.20
C ASN A 223 30.23 -28.57 13.04
N SER A 224 29.57 -27.49 13.48
CA SER A 224 28.23 -27.59 14.07
C SER A 224 27.23 -26.86 13.18
N GLN A 225 26.07 -27.50 12.96
CA GLN A 225 24.99 -26.93 12.16
C GLN A 225 23.65 -27.11 12.87
N ILE A 226 22.77 -26.14 12.70
CA ILE A 226 21.36 -26.25 13.04
C ILE A 226 20.60 -26.29 11.72
N GLN A 227 19.80 -27.34 11.51
CA GLN A 227 18.93 -27.43 10.35
C GLN A 227 17.51 -27.05 10.76
N VAL A 228 16.90 -26.14 10.03
CA VAL A 228 15.51 -25.72 10.22
C VAL A 228 14.75 -26.00 8.93
N VAL A 229 13.73 -26.83 9.02
CA VAL A 229 12.80 -27.11 7.92
C VAL A 229 11.47 -26.49 8.28
N LEU A 230 11.01 -25.55 7.46
CA LEU A 230 9.73 -24.89 7.59
C LEU A 230 8.85 -25.29 6.40
N VAL A 231 7.66 -25.80 6.69
CA VAL A 231 6.66 -26.21 5.70
C VAL A 231 5.40 -25.40 5.96
N LEU A 232 4.85 -24.80 4.91
CA LEU A 232 3.51 -24.24 4.87
C LEU A 232 2.64 -25.11 3.97
N TYR A 233 1.47 -25.52 4.46
CA TYR A 233 0.50 -26.26 3.63
C TYR A 233 -0.21 -25.36 2.60
N LYS A 234 -0.15 -24.05 2.82
CA LYS A 234 -0.71 -23.00 1.97
C LYS A 234 0.14 -21.74 2.07
N THR A 235 0.28 -20.99 0.98
CA THR A 235 1.07 -19.73 0.95
C THR A 235 0.23 -18.48 0.86
N VAL A 236 -1.09 -18.62 0.75
CA VAL A 236 -2.02 -17.50 0.56
C VAL A 236 -3.06 -17.50 1.67
N TYR A 237 -3.31 -16.37 2.32
CA TYR A 237 -4.20 -16.31 3.47
C TYR A 237 -5.07 -15.05 3.45
N LEU A 238 -6.21 -15.15 4.12
CA LEU A 238 -7.00 -13.99 4.53
C LEU A 238 -6.64 -13.57 5.97
N PRO A 239 -6.89 -12.31 6.35
CA PRO A 239 -6.86 -11.90 7.74
C PRO A 239 -7.68 -12.84 8.63
N THR A 240 -7.19 -13.08 9.84
CA THR A 240 -7.76 -13.99 10.86
C THR A 240 -7.68 -15.49 10.55
N GLU A 241 -7.19 -15.91 9.39
CA GLU A 241 -6.98 -17.33 9.11
C GLU A 241 -5.83 -17.93 9.93
N LYS A 242 -5.97 -19.20 10.32
CA LYS A 242 -4.89 -19.98 10.95
C LYS A 242 -3.83 -20.30 9.90
N ILE A 243 -2.57 -20.10 10.25
CA ILE A 243 -1.43 -20.58 9.47
C ILE A 243 -1.20 -22.04 9.82
N GLU A 244 -1.41 -22.91 8.84
CA GLU A 244 -1.05 -24.32 8.95
C GLU A 244 0.42 -24.48 8.53
N ALA A 245 1.29 -24.60 9.53
CA ALA A 245 2.73 -24.77 9.34
C ALA A 245 3.26 -25.99 10.11
N SER A 246 4.35 -26.57 9.61
CA SER A 246 5.15 -27.56 10.33
C SER A 246 6.60 -27.10 10.37
N ILE A 247 7.19 -27.10 11.57
CA ILE A 247 8.56 -26.67 11.82
C ILE A 247 9.33 -27.85 12.39
N SER A 248 10.40 -28.25 11.72
CA SER A 248 11.34 -29.27 12.20
C SER A 248 12.72 -28.67 12.38
N ILE A 249 13.30 -28.82 13.58
CA ILE A 249 14.60 -28.26 13.93
C ILE A 249 15.51 -29.37 14.43
N SER A 250 16.61 -29.61 13.71
CA SER A 250 17.67 -30.53 14.10
C SER A 250 18.86 -29.76 14.66
N ASN A 251 19.14 -29.94 15.96
CA ASN A 251 20.18 -29.21 16.66
C ASN A 251 21.52 -30.00 16.66
N GLY A 252 22.34 -29.82 15.63
CA GLY A 252 23.72 -30.32 15.60
C GLY A 252 24.73 -29.44 16.33
N TRP A 253 24.28 -28.44 17.10
CA TRP A 253 25.14 -27.59 17.92
C TRP A 253 25.31 -28.17 19.33
N LYS A 254 26.44 -27.84 19.98
CA LYS A 254 26.80 -28.35 21.31
C LYS A 254 25.97 -27.77 22.46
N HIS A 255 25.17 -26.72 22.20
CA HIS A 255 24.33 -26.07 23.20
C HIS A 255 22.84 -26.25 22.88
N SER A 256 22.00 -26.19 23.91
CA SER A 256 20.54 -26.23 23.72
C SER A 256 20.03 -24.94 23.08
N LEU A 257 19.01 -25.06 22.24
CA LEU A 257 18.25 -23.93 21.70
C LEU A 257 17.06 -23.67 22.61
N LYS A 258 17.08 -22.55 23.35
CA LYS A 258 15.95 -22.16 24.22
C LYS A 258 15.02 -21.16 23.55
N PHE A 259 15.45 -20.59 22.42
CA PHE A 259 14.64 -19.66 21.65
C PHE A 259 14.33 -20.27 20.29
N VAL A 260 13.05 -20.53 20.08
CA VAL A 260 12.47 -20.73 18.75
C VAL A 260 11.28 -19.81 18.71
N HIS A 261 11.18 -19.00 17.67
CA HIS A 261 10.09 -18.05 17.50
C HIS A 261 9.60 -18.07 16.06
N PHE A 262 8.32 -18.39 15.90
CA PHE A 262 7.63 -18.40 14.63
C PHE A 262 6.71 -17.19 14.54
N ASN A 263 6.94 -16.32 13.57
CA ASN A 263 6.17 -15.10 13.39
C ASN A 263 5.97 -14.74 11.93
N ILE A 264 5.07 -13.79 11.69
CA ILE A 264 4.91 -13.13 10.39
C ILE A 264 5.81 -11.89 10.39
N SER A 265 6.60 -11.72 9.35
CA SER A 265 7.43 -10.54 9.11
C SER A 265 6.93 -9.80 7.88
N GLN A 266 6.62 -8.52 8.05
CA GLN A 266 6.31 -7.59 6.96
C GLN A 266 7.59 -6.93 6.47
N ARG A 267 7.96 -7.21 5.23
CA ARG A 267 9.08 -6.56 4.56
C ARG A 267 8.58 -5.38 3.75
N THR A 268 9.15 -4.22 4.01
CA THR A 268 8.96 -3.03 3.18
C THR A 268 10.25 -2.71 2.43
N THR A 269 10.14 -2.53 1.13
CA THR A 269 11.25 -2.10 0.28
C THR A 269 10.89 -0.74 -0.31
N ALA A 270 11.70 0.28 -0.08
CA ALA A 270 11.51 1.63 -0.61
C ALA A 270 12.76 2.08 -1.36
N LYS A 271 12.61 2.63 -2.55
CA LYS A 271 13.68 3.26 -3.31
C LYS A 271 13.51 4.77 -3.27
N ALA A 272 14.50 5.46 -2.72
CA ALA A 272 14.54 6.91 -2.76
C ALA A 272 15.51 7.35 -3.87
N SER A 273 15.01 8.16 -4.80
CA SER A 273 15.87 8.97 -5.66
C SER A 273 16.16 10.29 -4.95
N GLN A 274 17.41 10.76 -4.97
CA GLN A 274 17.68 12.13 -4.54
C GLN A 274 17.06 13.07 -5.58
N ALA A 275 15.96 13.72 -5.25
CA ALA A 275 15.27 14.65 -6.14
C ALA A 275 16.20 15.78 -6.64
N ALA A 276 17.27 16.11 -5.90
CA ALA A 276 18.25 17.12 -6.30
C ALA A 276 19.33 16.63 -7.29
N PHE A 277 19.51 15.31 -7.47
CA PHE A 277 20.57 14.74 -8.30
C PHE A 277 20.08 13.50 -9.05
N PRO A 278 19.51 13.66 -10.26
CA PRO A 278 18.95 12.55 -11.04
C PRO A 278 19.98 11.49 -11.45
N SER A 279 21.28 11.81 -11.39
CA SER A 279 22.40 10.89 -11.64
C SER A 279 22.88 10.12 -10.40
N SER A 280 22.33 10.39 -9.21
CA SER A 280 22.73 9.67 -7.99
C SER A 280 22.17 8.23 -7.97
N PRO A 281 22.92 7.25 -7.45
CA PRO A 281 22.43 5.89 -7.33
C PRO A 281 21.20 5.84 -6.42
N LYS A 282 20.10 5.25 -6.91
CA LYS A 282 18.87 5.03 -6.13
C LYS A 282 19.21 4.21 -4.88
N LYS A 283 19.04 4.80 -3.70
CA LYS A 283 19.25 4.08 -2.44
C LYS A 283 18.02 3.24 -2.14
N THR A 284 18.23 1.95 -1.92
CA THR A 284 17.17 1.01 -1.50
C THR A 284 17.20 0.88 0.01
N PHE A 285 16.04 1.05 0.64
CA PHE A 285 15.81 0.89 2.06
C PHE A 285 14.92 -0.32 2.24
N ILE A 286 15.38 -1.28 3.04
CA ILE A 286 14.63 -2.49 3.38
C ILE A 286 14.41 -2.43 4.89
N ALA A 287 13.16 -2.56 5.31
CA ALA A 287 12.80 -2.69 6.71
C ALA A 287 11.89 -3.89 6.90
N ASP A 288 12.31 -4.79 7.78
CA ASP A 288 11.54 -5.94 8.23
C ASP A 288 10.85 -5.57 9.55
N HIS A 289 9.54 -5.80 9.63
CA HIS A 289 8.74 -5.59 10.81
C HIS A 289 8.11 -6.91 11.25
N ASP A 290 8.57 -7.40 12.39
CA ASP A 290 8.10 -8.63 12.99
C ASP A 290 6.79 -8.39 13.76
N HIS A 291 5.74 -9.11 13.37
CA HIS A 291 4.48 -9.17 14.09
C HIS A 291 4.55 -10.19 15.24
N THR A 292 3.50 -10.23 16.06
CA THR A 292 3.35 -11.21 17.15
C THR A 292 3.58 -12.63 16.62
N GLY A 293 4.33 -13.42 17.37
CA GLY A 293 4.64 -14.80 17.04
C GLY A 293 4.42 -15.73 18.22
N VAL A 294 4.75 -17.00 17.99
CA VAL A 294 4.65 -18.07 18.98
C VAL A 294 5.98 -18.78 19.14
N GLY A 295 6.23 -19.26 20.36
CA GLY A 295 7.46 -19.95 20.71
C GLY A 295 7.39 -21.47 20.54
N LEU A 296 8.28 -22.18 21.23
CA LEU A 296 8.13 -23.60 21.45
C LEU A 296 6.82 -23.89 22.21
N PRO A 297 6.06 -24.93 21.83
CA PRO A 297 4.83 -25.29 22.53
C PRO A 297 5.15 -25.85 23.92
N PRO A 298 4.36 -25.53 24.96
CA PRO A 298 4.48 -26.16 26.27
C PRO A 298 4.29 -27.69 26.17
N PRO A 299 5.02 -28.50 26.97
CA PRO A 299 5.99 -28.13 28.01
C PRO A 299 7.44 -27.98 27.50
N ILE A 300 7.66 -27.92 26.18
CA ILE A 300 9.01 -27.94 25.61
C ILE A 300 9.69 -26.57 25.80
N LEU A 301 10.69 -26.52 26.66
CA LEU A 301 11.42 -25.29 26.98
C LEU A 301 12.70 -25.10 26.13
N LYS A 302 13.23 -26.18 25.54
CA LYS A 302 14.46 -26.15 24.75
C LYS A 302 14.60 -27.38 23.86
N ILE A 303 15.39 -27.25 22.80
CA ILE A 303 15.83 -28.36 21.95
C ILE A 303 17.27 -28.71 22.35
N CYS A 304 17.47 -29.93 22.85
CA CYS A 304 18.78 -30.39 23.36
C CYS A 304 19.81 -30.59 22.23
N PRO A 305 21.12 -30.54 22.54
CA PRO A 305 22.17 -30.92 21.59
C PRO A 305 21.93 -32.33 21.03
N GLY A 306 22.15 -32.51 19.73
CA GLY A 306 21.96 -33.79 19.03
C GLY A 306 20.49 -34.22 18.84
N SER A 307 19.52 -33.43 19.29
CA SER A 307 18.10 -33.78 19.17
C SER A 307 17.43 -33.06 18.00
N THR A 308 16.34 -33.66 17.51
CA THR A 308 15.44 -33.04 16.54
C THR A 308 14.07 -32.89 17.17
N TYR A 309 13.44 -31.74 16.97
CA TYR A 309 12.07 -31.49 17.44
C TYR A 309 11.21 -30.96 16.29
N THR A 310 10.00 -31.51 16.17
CA THR A 310 9.04 -31.13 15.14
C THR A 310 7.72 -30.75 15.79
N PHE A 311 7.14 -29.62 15.38
CA PHE A 311 5.88 -29.11 15.93
C PHE A 311 5.11 -28.28 14.91
N SER A 312 3.82 -28.07 15.18
CA SER A 312 2.93 -27.22 14.39
C SER A 312 2.50 -26.00 15.22
N PRO A 313 2.99 -24.79 14.92
CA PRO A 313 2.65 -23.59 15.68
C PRO A 313 1.18 -23.18 15.48
N GLU A 314 0.57 -22.61 16.52
CA GLU A 314 -0.75 -21.99 16.42
C GLU A 314 -0.62 -20.48 16.22
N LEU A 315 -0.56 -20.04 14.96
CA LEU A 315 -0.46 -18.63 14.60
C LEU A 315 -1.60 -18.25 13.65
N TYR A 316 -2.17 -17.06 13.83
CA TYR A 316 -3.23 -16.52 12.98
C TYR A 316 -2.74 -15.27 12.26
N ILE A 317 -3.22 -15.03 11.04
CA ILE A 317 -2.93 -13.80 10.30
C ILE A 317 -3.61 -12.62 11.02
N PRO A 318 -2.88 -11.58 11.44
CA PRO A 318 -3.52 -10.39 12.02
C PRO A 318 -4.32 -9.61 10.97
N GLY A 319 -4.97 -8.52 11.37
CA GLY A 319 -5.62 -7.56 10.45
C GLY A 319 -4.61 -6.77 9.61
N LEU A 320 -3.79 -7.46 8.82
CA LEU A 320 -2.78 -6.88 7.93
C LEU A 320 -3.41 -6.51 6.59
N ILE A 321 -2.90 -5.43 6.00
CA ILE A 321 -3.28 -5.05 4.65
C ILE A 321 -2.71 -6.03 3.61
N PRO A 322 -3.28 -6.10 2.40
CA PRO A 322 -2.66 -6.82 1.31
C PRO A 322 -1.30 -6.23 0.92
N GLY A 323 -0.39 -7.11 0.50
CA GLY A 323 0.88 -6.71 -0.11
C GLY A 323 0.62 -5.99 -1.43
N HIS A 324 1.28 -4.86 -1.64
CA HIS A 324 1.11 -3.97 -2.79
C HIS A 324 2.44 -3.32 -3.19
N GLU A 325 2.45 -2.70 -4.37
CA GLU A 325 3.61 -2.01 -4.92
C GLU A 325 3.23 -0.68 -5.56
N VAL A 326 4.16 0.29 -5.54
CA VAL A 326 4.01 1.59 -6.21
C VAL A 326 5.12 1.71 -7.25
N GLY A 327 4.90 1.11 -8.41
CA GLY A 327 5.93 0.98 -9.45
C GLY A 327 7.20 0.33 -8.90
N ASP A 328 8.37 0.84 -9.30
CA ASP A 328 9.67 0.37 -8.79
C ASP A 328 10.09 1.03 -7.45
N LEU A 329 9.26 1.93 -6.91
CA LEU A 329 9.60 2.82 -5.79
C LEU A 329 9.31 2.19 -4.43
N PHE A 330 8.29 1.35 -4.32
CA PHE A 330 7.84 0.83 -3.04
C PHE A 330 7.17 -0.53 -3.17
N LYS A 331 7.41 -1.39 -2.19
CA LYS A 331 6.82 -2.73 -2.12
C LYS A 331 6.58 -3.14 -0.67
N VAL A 332 5.41 -3.72 -0.38
CA VAL A 332 5.07 -4.38 0.88
C VAL A 332 4.87 -5.87 0.61
N GLU A 333 5.63 -6.70 1.31
CA GLU A 333 5.59 -8.15 1.20
C GLU A 333 5.55 -8.80 2.58
N TYR A 334 5.10 -10.05 2.63
CA TYR A 334 4.99 -10.81 3.87
C TYR A 334 5.73 -12.14 3.74
N CYS A 335 6.32 -12.57 4.84
CA CYS A 335 6.83 -13.92 4.99
C CYS A 335 6.52 -14.43 6.39
N VAL A 336 6.37 -15.74 6.52
CA VAL A 336 6.53 -16.38 7.82
C VAL A 336 8.02 -16.65 8.03
N GLN A 337 8.46 -16.62 9.27
CA GLN A 337 9.82 -16.97 9.59
C GLN A 337 9.92 -17.73 10.90
N ALA A 338 10.84 -18.69 10.94
CA ALA A 338 11.25 -19.41 12.14
C ALA A 338 12.65 -18.94 12.52
N GLN A 339 12.74 -18.21 13.62
CA GLN A 339 13.99 -17.78 14.23
C GLN A 339 14.43 -18.81 15.26
N VAL A 340 15.71 -19.16 15.27
CA VAL A 340 16.29 -20.10 16.25
C VAL A 340 17.50 -19.45 16.94
N GLY A 341 17.60 -19.65 18.24
CA GLY A 341 18.60 -18.98 19.07
C GLY A 341 18.93 -19.76 20.34
N ARG A 342 20.03 -19.40 20.97
CA ARG A 342 20.37 -19.92 22.31
C ARG A 342 19.34 -19.44 23.34
N ASP A 343 18.94 -18.18 23.21
CA ASP A 343 17.93 -17.45 23.97
C ASP A 343 17.42 -16.28 23.08
N SER A 344 16.53 -15.43 23.61
CA SER A 344 15.96 -14.29 22.86
C SER A 344 16.95 -13.19 22.50
N THR A 345 18.14 -13.17 23.12
CA THR A 345 19.18 -12.17 22.86
C THR A 345 20.20 -12.64 21.82
N ILE A 346 20.33 -13.95 21.63
CA ILE A 346 21.30 -14.56 20.71
C ILE A 346 20.55 -15.41 19.67
N ILE A 347 20.11 -14.74 18.61
CA ILE A 347 19.54 -15.37 17.41
C ILE A 347 20.68 -15.91 16.55
N LEU A 348 20.64 -17.22 16.28
CA LEU A 348 21.68 -17.91 15.49
C LEU A 348 21.32 -17.93 14.00
N GLY A 349 20.03 -17.96 13.67
CA GLY A 349 19.59 -17.86 12.29
C GLY A 349 18.08 -17.84 12.12
N THR A 350 17.66 -17.75 10.86
CA THR A 350 16.26 -17.57 10.49
C THR A 350 15.96 -18.34 9.21
N CYS A 351 14.89 -19.13 9.20
CA CYS A 351 14.31 -19.74 8.01
C CYS A 351 13.07 -18.93 7.61
N ARG A 352 12.91 -18.57 6.33
CA ARG A 352 11.80 -17.73 5.85
C ARG A 352 11.03 -18.42 4.73
N LEU A 353 9.70 -18.25 4.72
CA LEU A 353 8.85 -18.62 3.58
C LEU A 353 7.93 -17.46 3.21
N PRO A 354 7.89 -17.05 1.94
CA PRO A 354 6.99 -15.99 1.50
C PRO A 354 5.53 -16.41 1.69
N LEU A 355 4.68 -15.45 2.01
CA LEU A 355 3.23 -15.63 2.04
C LEU A 355 2.54 -14.44 1.38
N THR A 356 1.33 -14.66 0.88
CA THR A 356 0.46 -13.64 0.31
C THR A 356 -0.74 -13.44 1.22
N ILE A 357 -1.04 -12.19 1.57
CA ILE A 357 -2.27 -11.80 2.27
C ILE A 357 -3.19 -11.13 1.26
N GLY A 358 -4.43 -11.59 1.16
CA GLY A 358 -5.47 -10.96 0.34
C GLY A 358 -6.70 -10.58 1.15
N THR A 359 -7.74 -10.09 0.48
CA THR A 359 -8.95 -9.55 1.14
C THR A 359 -10.15 -10.46 1.04
N HIS A 360 -10.26 -11.26 -0.02
CA HIS A 360 -11.36 -12.18 -0.24
C HIS A 360 -10.95 -13.27 -1.22
N TYR A 361 -11.70 -14.38 -1.20
CA TYR A 361 -11.59 -15.43 -2.20
C TYR A 361 -12.43 -15.13 -3.42
N VAL A 362 -11.93 -15.51 -4.59
CA VAL A 362 -12.70 -15.57 -5.84
C VAL A 362 -12.72 -17.00 -6.35
N GLU A 363 -13.87 -17.45 -6.86
CA GLU A 363 -13.96 -18.74 -7.55
C GLU A 363 -13.05 -18.71 -8.79
N PRO A 364 -12.34 -19.81 -9.10
CA PRO A 364 -11.61 -19.89 -10.35
C PRO A 364 -12.62 -19.70 -11.48
N ILE A 365 -12.35 -18.75 -12.38
CA ILE A 365 -13.11 -18.63 -13.63
C ILE A 365 -12.91 -19.95 -14.33
N LYS A 366 -13.98 -20.76 -14.43
CA LYS A 366 -14.00 -21.89 -15.33
C LYS A 366 -13.89 -21.29 -16.71
N GLU A 367 -12.69 -21.20 -17.26
CA GLU A 367 -12.54 -21.04 -18.69
C GLU A 367 -13.25 -22.24 -19.30
N GLU A 368 -14.48 -22.02 -19.79
CA GLU A 368 -15.09 -22.91 -20.74
C GLU A 368 -14.17 -22.88 -21.95
N VAL A 369 -13.21 -23.81 -21.95
CA VAL A 369 -12.45 -24.14 -23.14
C VAL A 369 -13.50 -24.57 -24.16
N LEU A 370 -13.92 -23.64 -25.00
CA LEU A 370 -14.62 -23.92 -26.24
C LEU A 370 -13.66 -24.76 -27.07
N VAL A 371 -13.70 -26.08 -26.85
CA VAL A 371 -13.08 -27.05 -27.75
C VAL A 371 -13.82 -26.89 -29.06
N ASP A 372 -13.17 -26.25 -30.01
CA ASP A 372 -13.66 -26.13 -31.37
C ASP A 372 -13.69 -27.54 -32.00
N LEU A 373 -14.84 -28.20 -31.91
CA LEU A 373 -15.10 -29.52 -32.48
C LEU A 373 -15.24 -29.49 -34.02
N SER A 374 -14.86 -28.39 -34.69
CA SER A 374 -15.01 -28.22 -36.14
C SER A 374 -13.80 -28.68 -36.98
N THR A 375 -12.88 -29.50 -36.44
CA THR A 375 -11.90 -30.20 -37.29
C THR A 375 -12.47 -31.52 -37.81
N PRO A 376 -12.77 -31.65 -39.12
CA PRO A 376 -13.22 -32.92 -39.68
C PRO A 376 -12.09 -33.96 -39.63
N PRO A 377 -12.41 -35.26 -39.51
CA PRO A 377 -11.41 -36.31 -39.54
C PRO A 377 -10.75 -36.36 -40.92
N HIS A 378 -9.48 -35.98 -40.99
CA HIS A 378 -8.67 -36.24 -42.17
C HIS A 378 -8.59 -37.74 -42.41
N THR A 379 -9.13 -38.15 -43.56
CA THR A 379 -9.04 -39.51 -44.09
C THR A 379 -7.56 -39.87 -44.33
N PRO A 380 -7.07 -41.03 -43.86
CA PRO A 380 -5.70 -41.43 -44.13
C PRO A 380 -5.58 -41.86 -45.60
N CYS A 381 -4.80 -41.10 -46.37
CA CYS A 381 -4.38 -41.49 -47.72
C CYS A 381 -3.28 -42.54 -47.60
N SER A 382 -3.62 -43.77 -47.96
CA SER A 382 -2.71 -44.91 -48.06
C SER A 382 -1.71 -44.70 -49.20
N THR A 383 -0.42 -44.65 -48.89
CA THR A 383 0.61 -45.02 -49.88
C THR A 383 1.58 -46.01 -49.25
N ILE A 384 1.57 -47.22 -49.82
CA ILE A 384 2.47 -48.34 -49.56
C ILE A 384 3.81 -48.04 -50.22
N SER A 385 4.92 -48.15 -49.49
CA SER A 385 6.26 -48.39 -50.06
C SER A 385 7.24 -48.88 -48.99
N SER A 386 7.41 -50.21 -48.95
CA SER A 386 8.59 -51.01 -48.54
C SER A 386 9.67 -50.44 -47.58
N ASN A 387 9.70 -50.98 -46.36
CA ASN A 387 10.79 -51.72 -45.64
C ASN A 387 12.27 -51.55 -46.06
N PRO A 388 13.27 -52.00 -45.23
CA PRO A 388 13.30 -52.23 -43.78
C PRO A 388 14.64 -51.74 -43.13
N PHE A 389 14.67 -51.40 -41.84
CA PHE A 389 15.88 -51.57 -41.00
C PHE A 389 15.52 -51.60 -39.51
N ASP A 390 15.31 -52.81 -39.02
CA ASP A 390 16.04 -53.43 -37.92
C ASP A 390 16.65 -52.54 -36.81
N ARG A 391 16.11 -52.78 -35.60
CA ARG A 391 16.77 -53.09 -34.32
C ARG A 391 16.89 -52.03 -33.21
N TYR A 392 16.72 -52.60 -32.02
CA TYR A 392 17.14 -52.19 -30.67
C TYR A 392 16.21 -51.26 -29.86
N ASN A 393 15.35 -51.93 -29.09
CA ASN A 393 14.92 -51.50 -27.77
C ASN A 393 15.22 -52.65 -26.80
N PRO A 394 16.02 -52.40 -25.74
CA PRO A 394 15.63 -52.92 -24.44
C PRO A 394 15.95 -51.92 -23.34
N PHE A 395 14.98 -51.63 -22.47
CA PHE A 395 15.08 -51.99 -21.05
C PHE A 395 13.75 -51.64 -20.36
N ASN A 396 12.93 -52.67 -20.25
CA ASN A 396 11.86 -52.80 -19.28
C ASN A 396 12.36 -53.87 -18.30
N VAL A 397 12.56 -53.52 -17.03
CA VAL A 397 12.64 -54.52 -15.94
C VAL A 397 11.88 -53.97 -14.73
N PRO A 398 10.93 -54.73 -14.17
CA PRO A 398 10.16 -54.35 -12.99
C PRO A 398 10.47 -55.26 -11.77
N TRP A 399 9.94 -54.87 -10.59
CA TRP A 399 9.89 -55.60 -9.29
C TRP A 399 11.25 -55.72 -8.53
N THR A 400 11.35 -55.68 -7.19
CA THR A 400 10.55 -56.31 -6.12
C THR A 400 10.66 -55.59 -4.77
N SER A 401 9.61 -55.74 -3.98
CA SER A 401 9.54 -55.72 -2.51
C SER A 401 10.62 -56.56 -1.80
N GLN A 402 11.11 -56.14 -0.63
CA GLN A 402 10.91 -56.87 0.64
C GLN A 402 11.57 -56.16 1.85
N SER A 403 10.90 -56.39 2.98
CA SER A 403 11.20 -56.10 4.38
C SER A 403 12.57 -56.53 4.89
N THR A 404 13.15 -55.70 5.77
CA THR A 404 13.56 -56.09 7.15
C THR A 404 13.43 -54.90 8.07
#